data_AF-A0A3N5IYI3-F1
#
_entry.id   AF-A0A3N5IYI3-F1
#
_cell.length_a   1.000
_cell.length_b   1.000
_cell.length_c   1.000
_cell.angle_alpha   90.00
_cell.angle_beta   90.00
_cell.angle_gamma   90.00
#
_symmetry.space_group_name_H-M   'P 1'
#
loop_
_entity.id
_entity.type
_entity.pdbx_description
1 polymer ?
#
loop_
_entity_poly.entity_id
_entity_poly.type
_entity_poly.pdbx_seq_one_letter_code
_entity_poly.pdbx_strand_id
1 'polypeptide(L)' 'GFTGTSFWFDLERDLLVILLTNRVHPTRTNEKIKRFRPLIHDLIFSVWT' A
#
# COMPACT_ATOMS: atom_id res chain seq x y z
N GLY A 1 -7.50 -3.41 1.81
CA GLY A 1 -7.82 -4.72 2.41
C GLY A 1 -7.77 -4.69 3.93
N PHE A 2 -8.61 -5.50 4.59
CA PHE A 2 -8.69 -5.60 6.06
C PHE A 2 -7.39 -6.10 6.69
N THR A 3 -6.87 -7.23 6.20
CA THR A 3 -5.66 -7.90 6.70
C THR A 3 -4.38 -7.10 6.47
N GLY A 4 -4.40 -6.14 5.55
CA GLY A 4 -3.21 -5.36 5.21
C GLY A 4 -3.08 -5.02 3.72
N THR A 5 -3.64 -5.85 2.85
CA THR A 5 -3.51 -5.76 1.38
C THR A 5 -3.88 -4.37 0.83
N SER A 6 -3.06 -3.86 -0.08
CA SER A 6 -3.35 -2.71 -0.95
C SER A 6 -2.93 -3.05 -2.38
N PHE A 7 -3.74 -2.63 -3.34
CA PHE A 7 -3.49 -2.79 -4.76
C PHE A 7 -3.76 -1.45 -5.43
N TRP A 8 -2.87 -1.04 -6.31
CA TRP A 8 -3.02 0.16 -7.14
C TRP A 8 -2.38 -0.09 -8.50
N PHE A 9 -3.06 0.31 -9.57
CA PHE A 9 -2.59 0.17 -10.94
C PHE A 9 -2.78 1.50 -11.66
N ASP A 10 -1.68 2.10 -12.12
CA ASP A 10 -1.66 3.25 -13.02
C ASP A 10 -1.47 2.76 -14.46
N LEU A 11 -2.51 2.92 -15.29
CA LEU A 11 -2.54 2.45 -16.68
C LEU A 11 -1.68 3.29 -17.62
N GLU A 12 -1.53 4.59 -17.36
CA GLU A 12 -0.75 5.48 -18.22
C GLU A 12 0.74 5.15 -18.13
N ARG A 13 1.19 4.71 -16.96
CA ARG A 13 2.58 4.42 -16.64
C ARG A 13 2.92 2.93 -16.62
N ASP A 14 1.94 2.08 -16.94
CA ASP A 14 2.02 0.62 -16.79
C ASP A 14 2.59 0.18 -15.43
N LEU A 15 2.19 0.88 -14.36
CA LEU A 15 2.73 0.72 -13.01
C LEU A 15 1.75 0.02 -12.10
N LEU A 16 2.07 -1.22 -11.73
CA LEU A 16 1.32 -2.01 -10.76
C LEU A 16 2.03 -2.06 -9.39
N VAL A 17 1.37 -1.57 -8.35
CA VAL A 17 1.87 -1.62 -6.96
C VAL A 17 0.98 -2.50 -6.09
N ILE A 18 1.58 -3.56 -5.53
CA ILE A 18 0.92 -4.50 -4.61
C ILE A 18 1.64 -4.47 -3.26
N LEU A 19 0.93 -4.07 -2.21
CA LEU A 19 1.43 -4.08 -0.84
C LEU A 19 0.72 -5.18 -0.03
N LEU A 20 1.48 -6.17 0.41
CA LEU A 20 1.02 -7.24 1.30
C LEU A 20 1.63 -7.03 2.69
N THR A 21 0.79 -7.04 3.72
CA THR A 21 1.22 -6.85 5.11
C THR A 21 0.37 -7.69 6.04
N ASN A 22 0.89 -7.95 7.24
CA ASN A 22 0.20 -8.67 8.31
C ASN A 22 -0.40 -7.70 9.33
N ARG A 23 -1.19 -6.71 8.90
CA ARG A 23 -1.68 -5.62 9.75
C ARG A 23 -2.49 -6.10 10.97
N VAL A 24 -3.11 -7.27 10.88
CA VAL A 24 -3.95 -7.85 11.93
C VAL A 24 -3.20 -8.76 12.90
N HIS A 25 -1.91 -9.03 12.67
CA HIS A 25 -1.09 -9.87 13.56
C HIS A 25 -0.19 -9.00 14.46
N PRO A 26 -0.09 -9.30 15.77
CA PRO A 26 -0.88 -10.27 16.53
C PRO A 26 -2.31 -9.77 16.85
N THR A 27 -2.59 -8.48 16.69
CA THR A 27 -3.91 -7.89 16.91
C THR A 27 -4.29 -6.92 15.78
N ARG A 28 -5.60 -6.66 15.64
CA ARG A 28 -6.14 -5.71 14.65
C ARG A 28 -6.09 -4.24 15.07
N THR A 29 -5.50 -3.88 16.20
CA THR A 29 -5.54 -2.50 16.71
C THR A 29 -4.53 -1.58 16.02
N ASN A 30 -3.55 -2.12 15.31
CA ASN A 30 -2.59 -1.32 14.57
C ASN A 30 -3.22 -0.71 13.31
N GLU A 31 -3.56 0.57 13.40
CA GLU A 31 -4.16 1.35 12.31
C GLU A 31 -3.13 2.16 11.50
N LYS A 32 -1.83 2.09 11.82
CA LYS A 32 -0.77 2.88 11.17
C LYS A 32 -0.70 2.67 9.66
N ILE A 33 -1.15 1.52 9.19
CA ILE A 33 -1.22 1.20 7.76
C ILE A 33 -2.06 2.20 6.96
N LYS A 34 -3.07 2.83 7.59
CA LYS A 34 -3.95 3.80 6.91
C LYS A 34 -3.15 4.98 6.38
N ARG A 35 -2.19 5.48 7.17
CA ARG A 35 -1.27 6.54 6.76
C ARG A 35 -0.14 6.01 5.87
N PHE A 36 0.34 4.80 6.13
CA PHE A 36 1.46 4.23 5.37
C PHE A 36 1.12 3.90 3.91
N ARG A 37 -0.13 3.46 3.63
CA ARG A 37 -0.58 3.12 2.27
C ARG A 37 -0.34 4.24 1.24
N PRO A 38 -0.88 5.47 1.41
CA PRO A 38 -0.62 6.53 0.44
C PRO A 38 0.88 6.84 0.34
N LEU A 39 1.60 6.91 1.47
CA LEU A 39 3.03 7.25 1.46
C LEU A 39 3.90 6.31 0.60
N ILE A 40 3.67 4.99 0.67
CA ILE A 40 4.47 4.05 -0.13
C ILE A 40 4.08 4.09 -1.62
N HIS A 41 2.79 4.28 -1.93
CA HIS A 41 2.33 4.43 -3.32
C HIS A 41 2.87 5.72 -3.94
N ASP A 42 2.80 6.84 -3.22
CA ASP A 42 3.32 8.14 -3.66
C ASP A 42 4.83 8.09 -3.89
N LEU A 43 5.57 7.44 -2.97
CA LEU A 43 7.01 7.28 -3.10
C LEU A 43 7.36 6.44 -4.35
N ILE A 44 6.71 5.29 -4.54
CA ILE A 44 6.95 4.44 -5.71
C ILE A 44 6.62 5.20 -7.00
N PHE A 45 5.48 5.91 -7.03
CA PHE A 45 5.11 6.75 -8.16
C PHE A 45 6.15 7.83 -8.47
N SER A 46 6.67 8.50 -7.44
CA SER A 46 7.65 9.58 -7.60
C SER A 46 9.02 9.10 -8.12
N VAL A 47 9.40 7.85 -7.84
CA VAL A 47 10.66 7.26 -8.30
C VAL A 47 10.50 6.58 -9.67
N TRP A 48 9.28 6.18 -10.01
CA TRP A 48 8.96 5.62 -11.33
C TRP A 48 8.84 6.70 -12.43
N THR A 49 8.43 7.92 -12.04
CA THR A 49 8.38 9.09 -12.92
C THR A 49 9.78 9.64 -13.18
#